data_AF-A0A662JUS5-F1
#
_entry.id   AF-A0A662JUS5-F1
#
_cell.length_a   1.000
_cell.length_b   1.000
_cell.length_c   1.000
_cell.angle_alpha   90.00
_cell.angle_beta   90.00
_cell.angle_gamma   90.00
#
_symmetry.space_group_name_H-M   'P 1'
#
loop_
_entity.id
_entity.type
_entity.pdbx_description
1 polymer ?
#
loop_
_entity_poly.entity_id
_entity_poly.type
_entity_poly.pdbx_seq_one_letter_code
_entity_poly.pdbx_strand_id
1 'polypeptide(L)'
;MLEQKEIDVLKDIWNRDNKRFMVCPVCGGSLTIVQLSPVYKSGRTTVYYKTVIECDSCSFNIKVESCTVYGAVKSFNDDEVEISSWSSTGSRTTQVYKHSLDRKLLEELKSTGELVEFLIVDDQVVVVIG
;
A
#
# COMPACT_ATOMS: atom_id res chain seq x y z
N MET A 1 6.37 -3.88 -14.40
CA MET A 1 5.09 -3.15 -14.40
C MET A 1 4.01 -4.20 -14.49
N LEU A 2 3.08 -4.20 -13.54
CA LEU A 2 1.90 -5.06 -13.60
C LEU A 2 1.04 -4.70 -14.81
N GLU A 3 0.33 -5.68 -15.35
CA GLU A 3 -0.67 -5.45 -16.38
C GLU A 3 -1.90 -4.74 -15.77
N GLN A 4 -2.67 -3.99 -16.58
CA GLN A 4 -3.85 -3.25 -16.11
C GLN A 4 -4.84 -4.16 -15.34
N LYS A 5 -4.98 -5.41 -15.80
CA LYS A 5 -5.83 -6.43 -15.17
C LYS A 5 -5.36 -6.81 -13.76
N GLU A 6 -4.06 -6.86 -13.53
CA GLU A 6 -3.48 -7.16 -12.20
C GLU A 6 -3.68 -5.97 -11.25
N ILE A 7 -3.55 -4.75 -11.76
CA ILE A 7 -3.84 -3.52 -11.02
C ILE A 7 -5.32 -3.47 -10.59
N ASP A 8 -6.24 -3.84 -11.48
CA ASP A 8 -7.66 -3.85 -11.18
C ASP A 8 -8.02 -4.92 -10.13
N VAL A 9 -7.39 -6.10 -10.20
CA VAL A 9 -7.52 -7.14 -9.16
C VAL A 9 -7.00 -6.66 -7.81
N LEU A 10 -5.87 -5.95 -7.79
CA LEU A 10 -5.34 -5.37 -6.54
C LEU A 10 -6.31 -4.33 -5.98
N LYS A 11 -6.83 -3.41 -6.81
CA LYS A 11 -7.83 -2.43 -6.37
C LYS A 11 -9.05 -3.10 -5.73
N ASP A 12 -9.53 -4.20 -6.30
CA ASP A 12 -10.63 -4.98 -5.73
C ASP A 12 -10.29 -5.60 -4.37
N ILE A 13 -9.06 -6.12 -4.19
CA ILE A 13 -8.57 -6.66 -2.91
C ILE A 13 -8.55 -5.58 -1.81
N TRP A 14 -8.24 -4.34 -2.20
CA TRP A 14 -8.12 -3.20 -1.28
C TRP A 14 -9.41 -2.41 -1.09
N ASN A 15 -10.47 -2.72 -1.83
CA ASN A 15 -11.72 -1.97 -1.79
C ASN A 15 -12.44 -2.17 -0.44
N ARG A 16 -12.53 -1.08 0.34
CA ARG A 16 -13.13 -1.07 1.67
C ARG A 16 -14.65 -0.89 1.67
N ASP A 17 -15.26 -0.53 0.54
CA ASP A 17 -16.67 -0.10 0.48
C ASP A 17 -17.68 -1.19 0.84
N ASN A 18 -17.29 -2.48 0.84
CA ASN A 18 -18.24 -3.59 0.98
C ASN A 18 -17.77 -4.75 1.87
N LYS A 19 -16.99 -4.49 2.94
CA LYS A 19 -16.49 -5.55 3.87
C LYS A 19 -15.62 -6.62 3.19
N ARG A 20 -15.05 -6.33 2.01
CA ARG A 20 -14.23 -7.24 1.21
C ARG A 20 -12.74 -6.89 1.21
N PHE A 21 -12.26 -6.27 2.29
CA PHE A 21 -10.84 -6.02 2.47
C PHE A 21 -10.11 -7.36 2.64
N MET A 22 -9.06 -7.60 1.85
CA MET A 22 -8.27 -8.85 1.93
C MET A 22 -9.10 -10.12 1.69
N VAL A 23 -10.08 -10.03 0.79
CA VAL A 23 -10.91 -11.16 0.35
C VAL A 23 -10.50 -11.60 -1.04
N CYS A 24 -10.35 -12.91 -1.23
CA CYS A 24 -9.95 -13.51 -2.50
C CYS A 24 -11.01 -13.26 -3.57
N PRO A 25 -10.62 -12.70 -4.74
CA PRO A 25 -11.58 -12.42 -5.83
C PRO A 25 -12.10 -13.69 -6.51
N VAL A 26 -11.44 -14.84 -6.33
CA VAL A 26 -11.81 -16.10 -6.98
C VAL A 26 -12.80 -16.92 -6.14
N CYS A 27 -12.54 -17.08 -4.84
CA CYS A 27 -13.32 -17.98 -3.98
C CYS A 27 -13.95 -17.29 -2.77
N GLY A 28 -13.66 -16.01 -2.51
CA GLY A 28 -14.14 -15.29 -1.33
C GLY A 28 -13.45 -15.67 -0.02
N GLY A 29 -12.42 -16.52 -0.05
CA GLY A 29 -11.60 -16.86 1.12
C GLY A 29 -10.69 -15.71 1.56
N SER A 30 -10.05 -15.85 2.72
CA SER A 30 -9.09 -14.87 3.22
C SER A 30 -7.82 -14.83 2.35
N LEU A 31 -7.22 -13.64 2.28
CA LEU A 31 -5.90 -13.41 1.69
C LEU A 31 -4.86 -13.17 2.78
N THR A 32 -3.65 -13.64 2.52
CA THR A 32 -2.46 -13.44 3.36
C THR A 32 -1.39 -12.68 2.56
N ILE A 33 -0.71 -11.72 3.19
CA ILE A 33 0.43 -11.00 2.61
C ILE A 33 1.72 -11.59 3.16
N VAL A 34 2.56 -12.14 2.28
CA VAL A 34 3.86 -12.72 2.63
C VAL A 34 4.97 -11.88 2.03
N GLN A 35 5.69 -11.13 2.86
CA GLN A 35 6.92 -10.43 2.46
C GLN A 35 8.10 -11.41 2.42
N LEU A 36 8.82 -11.42 1.31
CA LEU A 36 9.97 -12.27 1.04
C LEU A 36 11.26 -11.43 1.11
N SER A 37 12.15 -11.61 0.14
CA SER A 37 13.45 -10.90 0.10
C SER A 37 13.29 -9.41 -0.21
N PRO A 38 14.14 -8.55 0.39
CA PRO A 38 14.18 -7.14 0.05
C PRO A 38 14.62 -6.93 -1.41
N VAL A 39 14.17 -5.82 -1.99
CA VAL A 39 14.47 -5.33 -3.33
C VAL A 39 15.08 -3.94 -3.20
N TYR A 40 16.37 -3.85 -3.47
CA TYR A 40 17.10 -2.58 -3.47
C TYR A 40 17.13 -1.99 -4.88
N LYS A 41 16.40 -0.89 -5.10
CA LYS A 41 16.43 -0.14 -6.36
C LYS A 41 17.16 1.18 -6.15
N SER A 42 18.07 1.49 -7.07
CA SER A 42 18.76 2.78 -7.08
C SER A 42 17.74 3.92 -7.15
N GLY A 43 17.91 4.94 -6.30
CA GLY A 43 17.02 6.10 -6.24
C GLY A 43 15.80 5.96 -5.33
N ARG A 44 15.51 4.77 -4.76
CA ARG A 44 14.45 4.62 -3.74
C ARG A 44 15.02 4.83 -2.33
N THR A 45 14.33 5.67 -1.55
CA THR A 45 14.67 5.96 -0.14
C THR A 45 14.12 4.93 0.83
N THR A 46 13.10 4.16 0.41
CA THR A 46 12.43 3.10 1.16
C THR A 46 12.84 1.72 0.63
N VAL A 47 13.03 0.75 1.51
CA VAL A 47 13.28 -0.65 1.14
C VAL A 47 11.96 -1.32 0.78
N TYR A 48 11.88 -1.87 -0.43
CA TYR A 48 10.76 -2.68 -0.89
C TYR A 48 11.06 -4.15 -0.67
N TYR A 49 10.02 -4.98 -0.63
CA TYR A 49 10.10 -6.42 -0.50
C TYR A 49 9.37 -7.06 -1.66
N LYS A 50 9.92 -8.17 -2.18
CA LYS A 50 9.11 -9.07 -3.01
C LYS A 50 8.00 -9.60 -2.12
N THR A 51 6.77 -9.52 -2.59
CA THR A 51 5.61 -9.86 -1.79
C THR A 51 4.70 -10.77 -2.59
N VAL A 52 4.17 -11.78 -1.92
CA VAL A 52 3.13 -12.66 -2.47
C VAL A 52 1.86 -12.39 -1.68
N ILE A 53 0.77 -12.08 -2.39
CA ILE A 53 -0.58 -12.09 -1.82
C ILE A 53 -1.21 -13.40 -2.26
N GLU A 54 -1.53 -14.27 -1.30
CA GLU A 54 -2.04 -15.62 -1.56
C GLU A 54 -3.36 -15.87 -0.82
N CYS A 55 -4.20 -16.75 -1.39
CA CYS A 55 -5.44 -17.16 -0.74
C CYS A 55 -5.23 -18.43 0.09
N ASP A 56 -5.77 -18.42 1.31
CA ASP A 56 -5.68 -19.57 2.21
C ASP A 56 -6.61 -20.73 1.78
N SER A 57 -7.52 -20.49 0.84
CA SER A 57 -8.60 -21.41 0.46
C SER A 57 -8.56 -21.89 -1.00
N CYS A 58 -7.79 -21.27 -1.89
CA CYS A 58 -7.67 -21.69 -3.29
C CYS A 58 -6.28 -21.35 -3.86
N SER A 59 -6.00 -21.74 -5.11
CA SER A 59 -4.69 -21.52 -5.74
C SER A 59 -4.40 -20.08 -6.20
N PHE A 60 -5.25 -19.12 -5.84
CA PHE A 60 -5.02 -17.71 -6.17
C PHE A 60 -3.77 -17.18 -5.48
N ASN A 61 -2.85 -16.62 -6.27
CA ASN A 61 -1.71 -15.88 -5.78
C ASN A 61 -1.31 -14.80 -6.79
N ILE A 62 -0.77 -13.70 -6.29
CA ILE A 62 -0.22 -12.61 -7.10
C ILE A 62 1.11 -12.13 -6.49
N LYS A 63 2.08 -11.82 -7.36
CA LYS A 63 3.40 -11.32 -6.96
C LYS A 63 3.45 -9.82 -7.17
N VAL A 64 3.82 -9.10 -6.13
CA VAL A 64 3.87 -7.63 -6.07
C VAL A 64 5.15 -7.18 -5.37
N GLU A 65 5.47 -5.89 -5.43
CA GLU A 65 6.40 -5.28 -4.49
C GLU A 65 5.63 -4.55 -3.39
N SER A 66 6.05 -4.68 -2.14
CA SER A 66 5.46 -3.88 -1.06
C SER A 66 6.51 -3.23 -0.17
N CYS A 67 6.15 -2.12 0.46
CA CYS A 67 6.90 -1.57 1.58
C CYS A 67 5.94 -0.97 2.60
N THR A 68 6.42 -0.72 3.81
CA THR A 68 5.73 0.14 4.75
C THR A 68 6.50 1.45 4.92
N VAL A 69 5.76 2.54 5.04
CA VAL A 69 6.31 3.87 5.30
C VAL A 69 5.62 4.43 6.53
N TYR A 70 6.39 4.73 7.57
CA TYR A 70 5.91 5.46 8.73
C TYR A 70 6.06 6.96 8.49
N GLY A 71 4.96 7.71 8.58
CA GLY A 71 4.97 9.13 8.24
C GLY A 71 3.64 9.85 8.49
N ALA A 72 3.59 11.13 8.10
CA ALA A 72 2.40 11.97 8.19
C ALA A 72 1.95 12.43 6.79
N VAL A 73 0.64 12.59 6.62
CA VAL A 73 0.05 13.14 5.38
C VAL A 73 0.38 14.63 5.30
N LYS A 74 1.07 15.06 4.23
CA LYS A 74 1.39 16.46 3.97
C LYS A 74 0.39 17.11 3.02
N SER A 75 0.05 16.42 1.94
CA SER A 75 -0.98 16.83 0.97
C SER A 75 -1.56 15.59 0.27
N PHE A 76 -2.71 15.73 -0.37
CA PHE A 76 -3.31 14.69 -1.21
C PHE A 76 -4.28 15.32 -2.21
N ASN A 77 -4.56 14.60 -3.29
CA ASN A 77 -5.62 14.88 -4.25
C ASN A 77 -6.46 13.60 -4.46
N ASP A 78 -7.16 13.45 -5.58
CA ASP A 78 -8.02 12.29 -5.81
C ASP A 78 -7.23 11.03 -6.22
N ASP A 79 -6.00 11.19 -6.72
CA ASP A 79 -5.16 10.11 -7.23
C ASP A 79 -3.92 9.85 -6.35
N GLU A 80 -3.37 10.89 -5.73
CA GLU A 80 -2.05 10.89 -5.10
C GLU A 80 -2.05 11.44 -3.67
N VAL A 81 -1.22 10.84 -2.82
CA VAL A 81 -0.94 11.28 -1.46
C VAL A 81 0.55 11.56 -1.30
N GLU A 82 0.86 12.71 -0.71
CA GLU A 82 2.21 13.13 -0.35
C GLU A 82 2.45 12.82 1.13
N ILE A 83 3.39 11.92 1.41
CA ILE A 83 3.73 11.45 2.75
C ILE A 83 5.10 11.99 3.14
N SER A 84 5.15 12.70 4.28
CA SER A 84 6.41 13.09 4.91
C SER A 84 6.90 11.99 5.82
N SER A 85 8.13 11.53 5.61
CA SER A 85 8.73 10.40 6.31
C SER A 85 10.25 10.56 6.43
N TRP A 86 10.94 9.46 6.74
CA TRP A 86 12.40 9.41 6.83
C TRP A 86 12.96 8.44 5.80
N SER A 87 14.11 8.80 5.22
CA SER A 87 14.91 7.88 4.41
C SER A 87 15.55 6.80 5.28
N SER A 88 16.07 5.75 4.64
CA SER A 88 16.91 4.74 5.29
C SER A 88 18.15 5.31 6.01
N THR A 89 18.58 6.52 5.66
CA THR A 89 19.70 7.24 6.29
C THR A 89 19.27 8.18 7.42
N GLY A 90 17.97 8.22 7.75
CA GLY A 90 17.41 9.08 8.80
C GLY A 90 17.19 10.54 8.38
N SER A 91 17.37 10.88 7.10
CA SER A 91 17.06 12.23 6.59
C SER A 91 15.55 12.36 6.36
N ARG A 92 14.99 13.55 6.65
CA ARG A 92 13.60 13.82 6.29
C ARG A 92 13.43 13.77 4.78
N THR A 93 12.37 13.10 4.35
CA THR A 93 12.02 12.98 2.94
C THR A 93 10.51 13.14 2.76
N THR A 94 10.12 13.42 1.54
CA THR A 94 8.72 13.48 1.16
C THR A 94 8.56 12.69 -0.13
N GLN A 95 7.60 11.77 -0.13
CA GLN A 95 7.34 10.88 -1.25
C GLN A 95 5.87 10.97 -1.64
N VAL A 96 5.62 10.94 -2.95
CA VAL A 96 4.29 10.94 -3.52
C VAL A 96 3.97 9.53 -4.00
N TYR A 97 2.79 9.04 -3.62
CA TYR A 97 2.29 7.73 -4.03
C TYR A 97 0.89 7.88 -4.58
N LYS A 98 0.50 6.95 -5.48
CA LYS A 98 -0.92 6.77 -5.78
C LYS A 98 -1.64 6.27 -4.52
N HIS A 99 -2.96 6.45 -4.40
CA HIS A 99 -3.71 5.84 -3.29
C HIS A 99 -5.09 5.31 -3.68
N SER A 100 -5.63 4.46 -2.81
CA SER A 100 -7.06 4.11 -2.76
C SER A 100 -7.67 4.30 -1.37
N LEU A 101 -7.03 5.16 -0.57
CA LEU A 101 -7.53 5.51 0.75
C LEU A 101 -8.77 6.40 0.66
N ASP A 102 -9.67 6.24 1.63
CA ASP A 102 -10.86 7.09 1.79
C ASP A 102 -10.46 8.55 2.02
N ARG A 103 -11.21 9.46 1.39
CA ARG A 103 -10.92 10.89 1.46
C ARG A 103 -11.03 11.44 2.88
N LYS A 104 -12.03 11.03 3.65
CA LYS A 104 -12.23 11.53 5.03
C LYS A 104 -11.09 11.10 5.93
N LEU A 105 -10.59 9.87 5.76
CA LEU A 105 -9.40 9.39 6.45
C LEU A 105 -8.18 10.28 6.16
N LEU A 106 -7.94 10.62 4.89
CA LEU A 106 -6.83 11.49 4.51
C LEU A 106 -6.99 12.94 5.03
N GLU A 107 -8.23 13.46 5.05
CA GLU A 107 -8.54 14.77 5.65
C GLU A 107 -8.22 14.77 7.16
N GLU A 108 -8.62 13.73 7.88
CA GLU A 108 -8.36 13.56 9.30
C GLU A 108 -6.85 13.50 9.58
N LEU A 109 -6.12 12.57 8.95
CA LEU A 109 -4.68 12.40 9.14
C LEU A 109 -3.88 13.67 8.82
N LYS A 110 -4.28 14.41 7.79
CA LYS A 110 -3.65 15.69 7.44
C LYS A 110 -3.92 16.76 8.51
N SER A 111 -5.13 16.78 9.08
CA SER A 111 -5.53 17.77 10.09
C SER A 111 -4.86 17.53 11.45
N THR A 112 -4.66 16.26 11.82
CA THR A 112 -4.03 15.88 13.10
C THR A 112 -2.50 15.92 13.01
N GLY A 113 -1.94 15.69 11.82
CA GLY A 113 -0.49 15.53 11.65
C GLY A 113 0.03 14.24 12.30
N GLU A 114 -0.86 13.28 12.55
CA GLU A 114 -0.53 12.01 13.19
C GLU A 114 0.44 11.20 12.33
N LEU A 115 1.38 10.54 13.01
CA LEU A 115 2.30 9.62 12.38
C LEU A 115 1.66 8.23 12.36
N VAL A 116 1.46 7.68 11.17
CA VAL A 116 0.87 6.37 10.95
C VAL A 116 1.73 5.55 9.99
N GLU A 117 1.54 4.23 10.00
CA GLU A 117 2.21 3.34 9.07
C GLU A 117 1.34 3.14 7.83
N PHE A 118 1.90 3.40 6.64
CA PHE A 118 1.24 3.21 5.36
C PHE A 118 1.79 1.94 4.70
N LEU A 119 0.89 1.03 4.30
CA LEU A 119 1.26 -0.07 3.40
C LEU A 119 1.18 0.41 1.95
N ILE A 120 2.30 0.27 1.26
CA ILE A 120 2.42 0.54 -0.17
C ILE A 120 2.58 -0.79 -0.89
N VAL A 121 1.77 -1.02 -1.92
CA VAL A 121 1.82 -2.18 -2.82
C VAL A 121 1.91 -1.66 -4.25
N ASP A 122 2.98 -2.02 -4.95
CA ASP A 122 3.31 -1.54 -6.31
C ASP A 122 3.14 -0.02 -6.49
N ASP A 123 3.76 0.74 -5.57
CA ASP A 123 3.78 2.21 -5.55
C ASP A 123 2.41 2.87 -5.32
N GLN A 124 1.43 2.11 -4.82
CA GLN A 124 0.12 2.58 -4.41
C GLN A 124 -0.11 2.35 -2.90
N VAL A 125 -0.57 3.38 -2.20
CA VAL A 125 -0.97 3.29 -0.79
C VAL A 125 -2.36 2.65 -0.71
N VAL A 126 -2.43 1.52 0.00
CA VAL A 126 -3.63 0.66 0.02
C VAL A 126 -4.26 0.52 1.40
N VAL A 127 -3.48 0.71 2.47
CA VAL A 127 -3.99 0.70 3.85
C VAL A 127 -3.10 1.54 4.76
N VAL A 128 -3.76 2.22 5.71
CA VAL A 128 -3.13 2.76 6.92
C VAL A 128 -3.22 1.69 8.01
N ILE A 129 -2.07 1.33 8.58
CA ILE A 129 -1.89 0.40 9.69
C ILE A 129 -1.76 1.23 10.98
N GLY A 130 -2.61 0.95 11.96
CA GLY A 130 -2.67 1.59 13.27
C GLY A 130 -3.11 0.61 14.33
#